data_AF-A0A7C1L102-F1
#
_entry.id   AF-A0A7C1L102-F1
#
_cell.length_a   1.000
_cell.length_b   1.000
_cell.length_c   1.000
_cell.angle_alpha   90.00
_cell.angle_beta   90.00
_cell.angle_gamma   90.00
#
_symmetry.space_group_name_H-M   'P 1'
#
loop_
_entity.id
_entity.type
_entity.pdbx_description
1 polymer ?
#
loop_
_entity_poly.entity_id
_entity_poly.type
_entity_poly.pdbx_seq_one_letter_code
_entity_poly.pdbx_strand_id
1 'polypeptide(L)'
;MQSSIDYFRDLRKKIDTTYRQMIDSGAHNILIWGDGEVAELSYISLRGLPLNLVGVIDGKARQHGFFGHHIYSFKDIDNLNYDAILLTSFNQKEIERIREMGIDESKVYSL
;
A
#
# COMPACT_ATOMS: atom_id res chain seq x y z
N MET A 1 2.45 -28.14 -7.82
CA MET A 1 1.18 -27.39 -7.70
C MET A 1 1.33 -26.54 -6.46
N GLN A 2 1.58 -25.24 -6.59
CA GLN A 2 1.66 -24.35 -5.43
C GLN A 2 0.23 -24.16 -4.93
N SER A 3 -0.05 -24.52 -3.67
CA SER A 3 -1.40 -24.39 -3.13
C SER A 3 -1.66 -22.91 -2.83
N SER A 4 -2.92 -22.45 -2.90
CA SER A 4 -3.28 -21.08 -2.50
C SER A 4 -2.79 -20.73 -1.09
N ILE A 5 -2.72 -21.73 -0.19
CA ILE A 5 -2.17 -21.60 1.16
C ILE A 5 -0.69 -21.19 1.17
N ASP A 6 0.13 -21.79 0.29
CA ASP A 6 1.56 -21.48 0.21
C ASP A 6 1.76 -20.06 -0.33
N TYR A 7 0.95 -19.67 -1.33
CA TYR A 7 0.93 -18.31 -1.86
C TYR A 7 0.64 -17.27 -0.77
N PHE A 8 -0.43 -17.43 0.00
CA PHE A 8 -0.76 -16.47 1.07
C PHE A 8 0.29 -16.45 2.18
N ARG A 9 0.91 -17.58 2.50
CA ARG A 9 2.00 -17.65 3.47
C ARG A 9 3.20 -16.84 2.99
N ASP A 10 3.60 -16.99 1.74
CA ASP A 10 4.74 -16.27 1.18
C ASP A 10 4.44 -14.78 1.01
N LEU A 11 3.22 -14.44 0.59
CA LEU A 11 2.76 -13.05 0.53
C LEU A 11 2.80 -12.38 1.90
N ARG A 12 2.32 -13.05 2.96
CA ARG A 12 2.39 -12.52 4.32
C ARG A 12 3.82 -12.24 4.78
N LYS A 13 4.76 -13.16 4.51
CA LYS A 13 6.18 -12.93 4.81
C LYS A 13 6.74 -11.71 4.08
N LYS A 14 6.33 -11.51 2.83
CA LYS A 14 6.76 -10.38 2.01
C LYS A 14 6.20 -9.06 2.54
N ILE A 15 4.92 -9.04 2.94
CA ILE A 15 4.30 -7.91 3.64
C ILE A 15 5.07 -7.58 4.91
N ASP A 16 5.31 -8.57 5.78
CA ASP A 16 6.01 -8.36 7.05
C ASP A 16 7.44 -7.83 6.85
N THR A 17 8.14 -8.32 5.82
CA THR A 17 9.49 -7.86 5.47
C THR A 17 9.47 -6.42 4.96
N THR A 18 8.49 -6.09 4.11
CA THR A 18 8.34 -4.75 3.53
C THR A 18 7.99 -3.73 4.60
N TYR A 19 7.08 -4.05 5.53
CA TYR A 19 6.79 -3.15 6.65
C TYR A 19 7.97 -2.93 7.57
N ARG A 20 8.81 -3.94 7.82
CA ARG A 20 10.07 -3.74 8.57
C ARG A 20 10.98 -2.76 7.85
N GLN A 21 11.15 -2.88 6.54
CA GLN A 21 11.96 -1.94 5.75
C GLN A 21 11.41 -0.51 5.80
N MET A 22 10.08 -0.35 5.78
CA MET A 22 9.43 0.97 5.93
C MET A 22 9.67 1.55 7.34
N ILE A 23 9.58 0.73 8.38
CA ILE A 23 9.84 1.17 9.76
C ILE A 23 11.32 1.54 9.93
N ASP A 24 12.22 0.73 9.39
CA ASP A 24 13.68 0.96 9.46
C ASP A 24 14.11 2.22 8.68
N SER A 25 13.35 2.62 7.65
CA SER A 25 13.56 3.90 6.96
C SER A 25 12.95 5.11 7.67
N GLY A 26 12.25 4.89 8.79
CA GLY A 26 11.61 5.94 9.57
C GLY A 26 10.22 6.33 9.08
N ALA A 27 9.58 5.53 8.23
CA ALA A 27 8.21 5.78 7.81
C ALA A 27 7.23 5.58 8.98
N HIS A 28 6.26 6.48 9.09
CA HIS A 28 5.20 6.40 10.10
C HIS A 28 3.82 6.48 9.47
N ASN A 29 3.61 7.43 8.55
CA ASN A 29 2.34 7.60 7.84
C ASN A 29 2.45 6.96 6.45
N ILE A 30 1.62 5.95 6.19
CA ILE A 30 1.68 5.19 4.94
C ILE A 30 0.39 5.28 4.15
N LEU A 31 0.52 5.21 2.83
CA LEU A 31 -0.58 4.95 1.91
C LEU A 31 -0.50 3.51 1.40
N ILE A 32 -1.65 2.89 1.16
CA ILE A 32 -1.73 1.65 0.38
C ILE A 32 -2.24 2.01 -1.02
N TRP A 33 -1.54 1.57 -2.05
CA TRP A 33 -1.93 1.79 -3.44
C TRP A 33 -2.60 0.53 -4.00
N GLY A 34 -3.88 0.66 -4.36
CA GLY A 34 -4.79 -0.42 -4.75
C GLY A 34 -5.74 -0.84 -3.61
N ASP A 35 -6.92 -1.36 -3.96
CA ASP A 35 -7.97 -1.80 -3.03
C ASP A 35 -8.30 -3.30 -3.10
N GLY A 36 -7.44 -4.11 -3.70
CA GLY A 36 -7.65 -5.56 -3.87
C GLY A 36 -7.24 -6.41 -2.66
N GLU A 37 -7.29 -7.74 -2.81
CA GLU A 37 -7.00 -8.71 -1.75
C GLU A 37 -5.62 -8.53 -1.09
N VAL A 38 -4.59 -8.17 -1.88
CA VAL A 38 -3.25 -7.91 -1.34
C VAL A 38 -3.23 -6.65 -0.48
N ALA A 39 -3.97 -5.61 -0.87
CA ALA A 39 -4.16 -4.41 -0.05
C ALA A 39 -4.86 -4.77 1.26
N GLU A 40 -5.90 -5.58 1.20
CA GLU A 40 -6.65 -6.01 2.38
C GLU A 40 -5.76 -6.77 3.37
N LEU A 41 -4.99 -7.74 2.88
CA LEU A 41 -4.05 -8.48 3.71
C LEU A 41 -2.97 -7.56 4.30
N SER A 42 -2.49 -6.60 3.51
CA SER A 42 -1.51 -5.61 3.96
C SER A 42 -2.07 -4.76 5.10
N TYR A 43 -3.32 -4.30 5.00
CA TYR A 43 -3.99 -3.55 6.05
C TYR A 43 -4.17 -4.37 7.32
N ILE A 44 -4.57 -5.64 7.21
CA ILE A 44 -4.70 -6.52 8.37
C ILE A 44 -3.34 -6.71 9.07
N SER A 45 -2.27 -6.90 8.30
CA SER A 45 -0.89 -7.06 8.79
C SER A 45 -0.31 -5.79 9.41
N LEU A 46 -0.92 -4.62 9.18
CA LEU A 46 -0.53 -3.35 9.81
C LEU A 46 -0.81 -3.33 11.32
N ARG A 47 -1.78 -4.14 11.79
CA ARG A 47 -2.21 -4.13 13.20
C ARG A 47 -1.04 -4.47 14.14
N GLY A 48 -0.78 -3.57 15.08
CA GLY A 48 0.27 -3.72 16.09
C GLY A 48 1.64 -3.21 15.65
N LEU A 49 1.77 -2.69 14.42
CA LEU A 49 2.97 -2.02 13.96
C LEU A 49 2.89 -0.52 14.26
N PRO A 50 4.04 0.18 14.38
CA PRO A 50 4.09 1.64 14.54
C PRO A 50 3.86 2.39 13.21
N LEU A 51 3.00 1.85 12.35
CA LEU A 51 2.62 2.44 11.06
C LEU A 51 1.15 2.87 11.11
N ASN A 52 0.86 4.04 10.59
CA ASN A 52 -0.47 4.62 10.49
C ASN A 52 -0.93 4.60 9.02
N LEU A 53 -2.07 3.98 8.75
CA LEU A 53 -2.69 4.04 7.43
C LEU A 53 -3.39 5.40 7.27
N VAL A 54 -2.86 6.24 6.38
CA VAL A 54 -3.46 7.54 6.02
C VAL A 54 -4.65 7.36 5.08
N GLY A 55 -4.57 6.36 4.19
CA GLY A 55 -5.61 6.08 3.23
C GLY A 55 -5.22 5.05 2.18
N VAL A 56 -6.21 4.67 1.38
CA VAL A 56 -6.02 3.81 0.21
C VAL A 56 -6.16 4.65 -1.06
N ILE A 57 -5.24 4.50 -2.00
CA ILE A 57 -5.24 5.22 -3.28
C ILE A 57 -5.69 4.27 -4.39
N ASP A 58 -6.65 4.70 -5.20
CA ASP A 58 -7.09 3.98 -6.40
C ASP A 58 -7.63 4.99 -7.45
N GLY A 59 -8.01 4.54 -8.64
CA GLY A 59 -8.45 5.41 -9.74
C GLY A 59 -9.76 6.16 -9.48
N LYS A 60 -10.58 5.73 -8.52
CA LYS A 60 -11.87 6.36 -8.20
C LYS A 60 -12.06 6.52 -6.69
N ALA A 61 -12.29 7.76 -6.26
CA ALA A 61 -12.55 8.06 -4.87
C ALA A 61 -13.87 7.43 -4.39
N ARG A 62 -13.86 6.83 -3.19
CA ARG A 62 -15.02 6.16 -2.57
C ARG A 62 -14.98 6.34 -1.06
N GLN A 63 -16.03 6.93 -0.49
CA GLN A 63 -16.09 7.27 0.95
C GLN A 63 -16.17 6.05 1.89
N HIS A 64 -16.71 4.92 1.43
CA HIS A 64 -16.88 3.69 2.23
C HIS A 64 -16.46 2.47 1.40
N GLY A 65 -15.23 2.47 0.90
CA GLY A 65 -14.73 1.44 0.00
C GLY A 65 -13.99 0.34 0.77
N PHE A 66 -12.74 0.62 1.12
CA PHE A 66 -11.78 -0.36 1.60
C PHE A 66 -11.95 -0.60 3.11
N PHE A 67 -12.61 -1.68 3.52
CA PHE A 67 -12.97 -1.92 4.94
C PHE A 67 -13.63 -0.72 5.65
N GLY A 68 -14.43 0.06 4.91
CA GLY A 68 -15.06 1.29 5.41
C GLY A 68 -14.13 2.51 5.45
N HIS A 69 -12.86 2.37 5.04
CA HIS A 69 -11.96 3.50 4.82
C HIS A 69 -12.28 4.24 3.52
N HIS A 70 -11.91 5.52 3.53
CA HIS A 70 -11.93 6.35 2.34
C HIS A 70 -10.86 5.86 1.35
N ILE A 71 -11.29 5.58 0.13
CA ILE A 71 -10.41 5.42 -1.02
C ILE A 71 -10.28 6.79 -1.67
N TYR A 72 -9.06 7.31 -1.72
CA TYR A 72 -8.71 8.55 -2.38
C TYR A 72 -8.39 8.30 -3.85
N SER A 73 -8.62 9.29 -4.71
CA SER A 73 -8.17 9.27 -6.09
C SER A 73 -6.69 9.62 -6.19
N PHE A 74 -6.05 9.30 -7.31
CA PHE A 74 -4.68 9.71 -7.59
C PHE A 74 -4.45 11.22 -7.45
N LYS A 75 -5.47 12.06 -7.72
CA LYS A 75 -5.37 13.53 -7.62
C LYS A 75 -5.32 14.03 -6.19
N ASP A 76 -5.76 13.23 -5.23
CA ASP A 76 -5.86 13.63 -3.84
C ASP A 76 -4.52 13.47 -3.11
N ILE A 77 -3.56 12.74 -3.71
CA ILE A 77 -2.32 12.33 -3.03
C ILE A 77 -1.49 13.51 -2.51
N ASP A 78 -1.44 14.61 -3.27
CA ASP A 78 -0.67 15.81 -2.92
C ASP A 78 -1.22 16.51 -1.67
N ASN A 79 -2.47 16.23 -1.30
CA ASN A 79 -3.12 16.78 -0.12
C ASN A 79 -3.02 15.86 1.10
N LEU A 80 -2.39 14.69 0.97
CA LEU A 80 -2.25 13.71 2.04
C LEU A 80 -0.87 13.85 2.68
N ASN A 81 -0.82 13.77 4.01
CA ASN A 81 0.45 13.75 4.74
C ASN A 81 0.94 12.30 4.89
N TYR A 82 1.90 11.90 4.06
CA TYR A 82 2.46 10.54 4.06
C TYR A 82 3.98 10.53 3.82
N ASP A 83 4.61 9.49 4.35
CA ASP A 83 6.06 9.28 4.29
C ASP A 83 6.41 8.11 3.36
N ALA A 84 5.50 7.15 3.18
CA ALA A 84 5.70 5.99 2.32
C ALA A 84 4.41 5.49 1.64
N ILE A 85 4.58 4.78 0.52
CA ILE A 85 3.51 4.13 -0.25
C ILE A 85 3.83 2.64 -0.35
N LEU A 86 2.87 1.80 0.02
CA LEU A 86 2.89 0.37 -0.26
C LEU A 86 2.12 0.08 -1.55
N LEU A 87 2.83 -0.27 -2.62
CA LEU A 87 2.27 -0.74 -3.86
C LEU A 87 1.84 -2.21 -3.72
N THR A 88 0.53 -2.45 -3.77
CA THR A 88 -0.05 -3.80 -3.62
C THR A 88 -0.54 -4.40 -4.94
N SER A 89 -0.39 -3.64 -6.03
CA SER A 89 -0.69 -4.05 -7.40
C SER A 89 0.60 -4.09 -8.23
N PHE A 90 0.91 -5.25 -8.82
CA PHE A 90 2.11 -5.46 -9.64
C PHE A 90 1.95 -5.04 -11.10
N ASN A 91 1.01 -4.16 -11.40
CA ASN A 91 0.79 -3.74 -12.76
C ASN A 91 1.80 -2.65 -13.14
N GLN A 92 2.53 -2.87 -14.24
CA GLN A 92 3.44 -1.89 -14.84
C GLN A 92 2.81 -0.51 -14.98
N LYS A 93 1.50 -0.45 -15.27
CA LYS A 93 0.73 0.80 -15.38
C LYS A 93 0.69 1.61 -14.07
N GLU A 94 0.66 0.94 -12.92
CA GLU A 94 0.63 1.64 -11.62
C GLU A 94 2.01 2.20 -11.28
N ILE A 95 3.08 1.49 -11.64
CA ILE A 95 4.46 1.96 -11.49
C ILE A 95 4.70 3.20 -12.39
N GLU A 96 4.27 3.12 -13.65
CA GLU A 96 4.34 4.25 -14.58
C GLU A 96 3.54 5.45 -14.06
N ARG A 97 2.34 5.23 -13.51
CA ARG A 97 1.52 6.29 -12.92
C ARG A 97 2.21 6.98 -11.74
N ILE A 98 2.79 6.21 -10.81
CA ILE A 98 3.54 6.79 -9.68
C ILE A 98 4.68 7.68 -10.18
N ARG A 99 5.39 7.24 -11.22
CA ARG A 99 6.47 8.02 -11.84
C ARG A 99 5.96 9.29 -12.53
N GLU A 100 4.88 9.21 -13.29
CA GLU A 100 4.25 10.35 -13.96
C GLU A 100 3.76 11.42 -12.96
N MET A 101 3.36 10.99 -11.77
CA MET A 101 2.95 11.88 -10.68
C MET A 101 4.13 12.52 -9.94
N GLY A 102 5.37 12.17 -10.28
CA GLY A 102 6.57 12.75 -9.66
C GLY A 102 6.78 12.33 -8.20
N ILE A 103 6.18 11.21 -7.78
CA ILE A 103 6.38 10.66 -6.44
C ILE A 103 7.81 10.14 -6.32
N ASP A 104 8.48 10.53 -5.25
CA ASP A 104 9.84 10.09 -4.95
C ASP A 104 9.90 8.56 -4.82
N GLU A 105 10.71 7.91 -5.66
CA GLU A 105 10.86 6.44 -5.68
C GLU A 105 11.35 5.89 -4.33
N SER A 106 12.07 6.69 -3.52
CA SER A 106 12.51 6.28 -2.18
C SER A 106 11.36 6.07 -1.19
N LYS A 107 10.18 6.64 -1.47
CA LYS A 107 8.97 6.45 -0.67
C LYS A 107 8.14 5.24 -1.09
N VAL A 108 8.49 4.59 -2.19
CA VAL A 108 7.64 3.56 -2.82
C VAL A 108 8.19 2.17 -2.52
N TYR A 109 7.36 1.35 -1.88
CA TYR A 109 7.67 -0.01 -1.51
C TYR A 109 6.73 -0.95 -2.25
N SER A 110 7.25 -2.00 -2.87
CA SER A 110 6.44 -3.00 -3.58
C SER A 110 6.51 -4.36 -2.90
N LEU A 111 5.38 -5.06 -2.86
CA LEU A 111 5.29 -6.43 -2.36
C LEU A 111 5.84 -7.45 -3.33
#